data_AF-A0A5C7PG12-F1
#
_entry.id   AF-A0A5C7PG12-F1
#
_cell.length_a   1.000
_cell.length_b   1.000
_cell.length_c   1.000
_cell.angle_alpha   90.00
_cell.angle_beta   90.00
_cell.angle_gamma   90.00
#
_symmetry.space_group_name_H-M   'P 1'
#
loop_
_entity.id
_entity.type
_entity.pdbx_description
1 polymer ?
#
loop_
_entity_poly.entity_id
_entity_poly.type
_entity_poly.pdbx_seq_one_letter_code
_entity_poly.pdbx_strand_id
1 'polypeptide(L)'
;MSKNARQLINSVAPGTGANGVTASHVLAGNFFTTTLIFNAVPVTVANTTGASFGSLKVFDFITTKFYLFGGSSKFTRIVWTGEDIAATGSGDYSIGTTATADATLSSTDANIQASTAMLDPFVAGVGTGSGFFAAGAAYDGSSSAIDLYLNVIIDDADVSDGASDTVLFTGKWEFSGVLYRQV
;
A
#
# COMPACT_ATOMS: atom_id res chain seq x y z
N MET A 1 -42.76 -25.09 6.11
CA MET A 1 -41.29 -25.16 6.09
C MET A 1 -40.76 -23.74 5.95
N SER A 2 -40.41 -23.11 7.07
CA SER A 2 -39.92 -21.72 7.08
C SER A 2 -38.49 -21.69 6.54
N LYS A 3 -38.22 -20.72 5.67
CA LYS A 3 -36.92 -20.48 5.04
C LYS A 3 -35.84 -20.41 6.12
N ASN A 4 -34.84 -21.29 6.02
CA ASN A 4 -33.58 -21.18 6.75
C ASN A 4 -32.90 -19.88 6.31
N ALA A 5 -33.24 -18.78 6.98
CA ALA A 5 -32.35 -17.63 7.05
C ALA A 5 -31.11 -18.15 7.79
N ARG A 6 -30.12 -18.62 7.02
CA ARG A 6 -28.74 -18.64 7.49
C ARG A 6 -28.45 -17.18 7.85
N GLN A 7 -28.57 -16.87 9.14
CA GLN A 7 -28.01 -15.68 9.73
C GLN A 7 -26.56 -15.63 9.25
N LEU A 8 -26.25 -14.70 8.35
CA LEU A 8 -24.89 -14.37 7.96
C LEU A 8 -24.17 -14.06 9.27
N ILE A 9 -23.37 -15.01 9.74
CA ILE A 9 -22.64 -14.92 11.00
C ILE A 9 -21.78 -13.65 10.89
N ASN A 10 -22.14 -12.63 11.68
CA ASN A 10 -21.46 -11.35 11.89
C ASN A 10 -20.12 -11.23 11.15
N SER A 11 -20.15 -10.83 9.89
CA SER A 11 -18.94 -10.57 9.13
C SER A 11 -18.39 -9.22 9.57
N VAL A 12 -17.18 -9.20 10.12
CA VAL A 12 -16.51 -7.98 10.58
C VAL A 12 -15.65 -7.45 9.44
N ALA A 13 -15.70 -6.14 9.18
CA ALA A 13 -14.81 -5.50 8.22
C ALA A 13 -13.35 -5.66 8.69
N PRO A 14 -12.40 -5.97 7.79
CA PRO A 14 -11.01 -6.27 8.17
C PRO A 14 -10.23 -5.03 8.64
N GLY A 15 -10.73 -3.82 8.40
CA GLY A 15 -10.04 -2.58 8.74
C GLY A 15 -10.66 -1.37 8.06
N THR A 16 -9.92 -0.27 8.02
CA THR A 16 -10.34 1.00 7.40
C THR A 16 -9.20 1.64 6.61
N GLY A 17 -9.51 2.32 5.51
CA GLY A 17 -8.53 3.13 4.78
C GLY A 17 -8.05 4.33 5.60
N ALA A 18 -6.81 4.76 5.35
CA ALA A 18 -6.17 5.89 6.04
C ALA A 18 -5.69 6.96 5.04
N ASN A 19 -5.48 8.20 5.53
CA ASN A 19 -4.85 9.30 4.78
C ASN A 19 -5.38 9.51 3.35
N GLY A 20 -6.71 9.57 3.20
CA GLY A 20 -7.37 9.81 1.90
C GLY A 20 -7.56 8.57 1.04
N VAL A 21 -7.11 7.39 1.49
CA VAL A 21 -7.40 6.10 0.85
C VAL A 21 -8.78 5.61 1.27
N THR A 22 -9.61 5.26 0.29
CA THR A 22 -10.92 4.64 0.56
C THR A 22 -10.80 3.12 0.54
N ALA A 23 -11.32 2.44 1.55
CA ALA A 23 -11.39 0.98 1.59
C ALA A 23 -12.80 0.48 1.30
N SER A 24 -12.91 -0.54 0.44
CA SER A 24 -14.16 -1.26 0.16
C SER A 24 -13.94 -2.75 0.44
N HIS A 25 -14.90 -3.39 1.11
CA HIS A 25 -14.77 -4.78 1.56
C HIS A 25 -15.86 -5.66 0.97
N VAL A 26 -15.47 -6.85 0.51
CA VAL A 26 -16.37 -7.95 0.21
C VAL A 26 -16.10 -9.06 1.22
N LEU A 27 -17.13 -9.50 1.94
CA LEU A 27 -17.01 -10.46 3.03
C LEU A 27 -17.76 -11.75 2.71
N ALA A 28 -17.13 -12.90 3.01
CA ALA A 28 -17.71 -14.22 2.89
C ALA A 28 -17.35 -15.06 4.13
N GLY A 29 -18.15 -14.97 5.18
CA GLY A 29 -17.79 -15.51 6.49
C GLY A 29 -16.58 -14.76 7.06
N ASN A 30 -15.51 -15.49 7.38
CA ASN A 30 -14.25 -14.89 7.85
C ASN A 30 -13.33 -14.45 6.70
N PHE A 31 -13.63 -14.82 5.46
CA PHE A 31 -12.87 -14.41 4.29
C PHE A 31 -13.23 -12.98 3.91
N PHE A 32 -12.24 -12.22 3.47
CA PHE A 32 -12.42 -10.87 2.98
C PHE A 32 -11.60 -10.62 1.72
N THR A 33 -12.12 -9.74 0.88
CA THR A 33 -11.36 -9.02 -0.14
C THR A 33 -11.52 -7.53 0.16
N THR A 34 -10.40 -6.81 0.22
CA THR A 34 -10.35 -5.37 0.41
C THR A 34 -9.78 -4.72 -0.84
N THR A 35 -10.48 -3.74 -1.38
CA THR A 35 -9.97 -2.84 -2.41
C THR A 35 -9.69 -1.48 -1.77
N LEU A 36 -8.42 -1.06 -1.80
CA LEU A 36 -8.01 0.30 -1.51
C LEU A 36 -8.04 1.12 -2.79
N ILE A 37 -8.68 2.28 -2.73
CA ILE A 37 -8.80 3.23 -3.84
C ILE A 37 -8.01 4.47 -3.49
N PHE A 38 -7.08 4.82 -4.38
CA PHE A 38 -6.20 5.96 -4.29
C PHE A 38 -6.65 7.02 -5.30
N ASN A 39 -6.92 8.24 -4.83
CA ASN A 39 -7.25 9.37 -5.66
C ASN A 39 -6.30 10.53 -5.34
N ALA A 40 -5.21 10.63 -6.11
CA ALA A 40 -4.12 11.59 -5.87
C ALA A 40 -3.63 11.60 -4.40
N VAL A 41 -3.39 10.41 -3.85
CA VAL A 41 -2.94 10.25 -2.46
C VAL A 41 -1.45 10.65 -2.37
N PRO A 42 -1.09 11.62 -1.51
CA PRO A 42 0.27 12.16 -1.44
C PRO A 42 1.17 11.34 -0.51
N VAL A 43 2.32 10.92 -1.04
CA VAL A 43 3.46 10.42 -0.26
C VAL A 43 4.57 11.45 -0.34
N THR A 44 4.93 12.06 0.79
CA THR A 44 6.08 12.95 0.85
C THR A 44 7.35 12.11 0.96
N VAL A 45 8.29 12.31 0.05
CA VAL A 45 9.62 11.70 0.08
C VAL A 45 10.59 12.72 0.63
N ALA A 46 11.28 12.36 1.71
CA ALA A 46 12.33 13.18 2.26
C ALA A 46 13.57 13.00 1.39
N ASN A 47 14.13 14.10 0.94
CA ASN A 47 15.38 14.08 0.21
C ASN A 47 16.54 13.97 1.20
N THR A 48 17.41 13.00 0.94
CA THR A 48 18.58 12.70 1.74
C THR A 48 19.80 12.77 0.84
N THR A 49 21.01 12.77 1.38
CA THR A 49 22.19 12.57 0.52
C THR A 49 22.14 11.13 -0.01
N GLY A 50 21.68 10.94 -1.26
CA GLY A 50 21.30 9.64 -1.80
C GLY A 50 19.84 9.61 -2.26
N ALA A 51 19.31 8.41 -2.46
CA ALA A 51 17.92 8.24 -2.88
C ALA A 51 16.93 8.82 -1.86
N SER A 52 15.90 9.48 -2.37
CA SER A 52 14.83 10.04 -1.55
C SER A 52 13.83 8.95 -1.18
N PHE A 53 13.29 8.98 0.03
CA PHE A 53 12.34 7.96 0.48
C PHE A 53 11.24 8.52 1.37
N GLY A 54 10.11 7.83 1.39
CA GLY A 54 8.94 8.26 2.15
C GLY A 54 7.91 7.16 2.31
N SER A 55 7.01 7.39 3.26
CA SER A 55 5.96 6.45 3.60
C SER A 55 4.66 7.15 3.91
N LEU A 56 3.56 6.53 3.52
CA LEU A 56 2.23 6.92 3.96
C LEU A 56 1.49 5.70 4.48
N LYS A 57 0.89 5.82 5.66
CA LYS A 57 -0.07 4.81 6.12
C LYS A 57 -1.33 4.86 5.27
N VAL A 58 -1.75 3.73 4.71
CA VAL A 58 -2.87 3.63 3.75
C VAL A 58 -4.03 2.79 4.25
N PHE A 59 -3.81 1.94 5.25
CA PHE A 59 -4.85 1.08 5.80
C PHE A 59 -4.53 0.65 7.23
N ASP A 60 -5.55 0.61 8.07
CA ASP A 60 -5.49 0.16 9.45
C ASP A 60 -6.31 -1.14 9.55
N PHE A 61 -5.66 -2.27 9.84
CA PHE A 61 -6.42 -3.48 10.17
C PHE A 61 -7.11 -3.30 11.53
N ILE A 62 -8.24 -3.98 11.72
CA ILE A 62 -8.78 -4.13 13.07
C ILE A 62 -7.79 -4.92 13.95
N THR A 63 -7.86 -4.72 15.27
CA THR A 63 -7.10 -5.52 16.24
C THR A 63 -7.55 -6.99 16.17
N THR A 64 -6.80 -7.82 15.46
CA THR A 64 -7.08 -9.25 15.28
C THR A 64 -5.86 -9.99 14.74
N LYS A 65 -5.94 -11.32 14.71
CA LYS A 65 -5.04 -12.15 13.92
C LYS A 65 -5.66 -12.39 12.54
N PHE A 66 -4.84 -12.41 11.49
CA PHE A 66 -5.33 -12.70 10.15
C PHE A 66 -4.26 -13.40 9.31
N TYR A 67 -4.72 -14.03 8.23
CA TYR A 67 -3.83 -14.53 7.18
C TYR A 67 -4.15 -13.82 5.87
N LEU A 68 -3.13 -13.28 5.24
CA LEU A 68 -3.23 -12.65 3.93
C LEU A 68 -2.86 -13.66 2.86
N PHE A 69 -3.73 -13.89 1.87
CA PHE A 69 -3.41 -14.74 0.72
C PHE A 69 -2.55 -14.01 -0.28
N GLY A 70 -2.82 -12.71 -0.45
CA GLY A 70 -2.06 -11.82 -1.28
C GLY A 70 -2.88 -10.68 -1.84
N GLY A 71 -2.25 -9.94 -2.74
CA GLY A 71 -2.85 -8.80 -3.40
C GLY A 71 -2.12 -8.37 -4.66
N SER A 72 -2.71 -7.42 -5.36
CA SER A 72 -2.16 -6.83 -6.57
C SER A 72 -2.46 -5.33 -6.61
N SER A 73 -1.48 -4.56 -7.07
CA SER A 73 -1.62 -3.11 -7.27
C SER A 73 -1.80 -2.82 -8.75
N LYS A 74 -2.57 -1.77 -9.01
CA LYS A 74 -2.68 -1.13 -10.31
C LYS A 74 -2.82 0.38 -10.09
N PHE A 75 -1.68 1.06 -10.09
CA PHE A 75 -1.61 2.51 -10.12
C PHE A 75 -1.66 2.98 -11.57
N THR A 76 -2.76 3.64 -11.91
CA THR A 76 -3.03 4.13 -13.27
C THR A 76 -2.39 5.48 -13.53
N ARG A 77 -1.97 6.18 -12.47
CA ARG A 77 -1.27 7.46 -12.56
C ARG A 77 -0.46 7.70 -11.28
N ILE A 78 0.83 7.92 -11.45
CA ILE A 78 1.77 8.35 -10.42
C ILE A 78 2.35 9.68 -10.90
N VAL A 79 2.24 10.74 -10.10
CA VAL A 79 2.67 12.10 -10.49
C VAL A 79 3.50 12.68 -9.36
N TRP A 80 4.63 13.28 -9.65
CA TRP A 80 5.33 14.10 -8.67
C TRP A 80 4.92 15.55 -8.76
N THR A 81 4.97 16.21 -7.61
CA THR A 81 4.84 17.65 -7.49
C THR A 81 6.04 18.17 -6.70
N GLY A 82 6.74 19.12 -7.29
CA GLY A 82 8.08 19.56 -6.91
C GLY A 82 8.84 19.87 -8.21
N GLU A 83 9.74 20.85 -8.21
CA GLU A 83 10.53 21.18 -9.42
C GLU A 83 11.75 20.27 -9.57
N ASP A 84 11.95 19.36 -8.61
CA ASP A 84 13.27 18.76 -8.33
C ASP A 84 13.37 17.27 -8.66
N ILE A 85 12.25 16.59 -8.94
CA ILE A 85 12.26 15.25 -9.54
C ILE A 85 12.36 15.37 -11.07
N ALA A 86 13.42 14.82 -11.64
CA ALA A 86 13.70 14.86 -13.07
C ALA A 86 12.54 14.29 -13.90
N ALA A 87 12.28 14.88 -15.07
CA ALA A 87 11.22 14.44 -15.98
C ALA A 87 11.35 12.97 -16.44
N THR A 88 12.56 12.41 -16.36
CA THR A 88 12.89 11.01 -16.68
C THR A 88 13.23 10.21 -15.44
N GLY A 89 12.91 10.70 -14.25
CA GLY A 89 13.36 10.06 -13.02
C GLY A 89 12.74 8.70 -12.81
N SER A 90 13.42 7.86 -12.03
CA SER A 90 12.97 6.51 -11.68
C SER A 90 12.75 6.35 -10.19
N GLY A 91 12.02 5.30 -9.83
CA GLY A 91 11.72 4.99 -8.45
C GLY A 91 10.91 3.72 -8.30
N ASP A 92 10.85 3.24 -7.07
CA ASP A 92 10.12 2.04 -6.70
C ASP A 92 9.07 2.36 -5.65
N TYR A 93 8.08 1.48 -5.57
CA TYR A 93 7.13 1.45 -4.46
C TYR A 93 6.95 0.03 -3.94
N SER A 94 6.57 -0.07 -2.67
CA SER A 94 6.21 -1.32 -2.03
C SER A 94 5.01 -1.12 -1.09
N ILE A 95 4.41 -2.22 -0.68
CA ILE A 95 3.44 -2.24 0.42
C ILE A 95 4.06 -3.05 1.54
N GLY A 96 4.04 -2.50 2.75
CA GLY A 96 4.60 -3.15 3.93
C GLY A 96 3.79 -2.88 5.19
N THR A 97 4.12 -3.60 6.26
CA THR A 97 3.56 -3.39 7.59
C THR A 97 4.28 -2.30 8.39
N THR A 98 5.40 -1.77 7.90
CA THR A 98 6.12 -0.64 8.49
C THR A 98 6.40 0.44 7.46
N ALA A 99 6.57 1.68 7.92
CA ALA A 99 7.20 2.73 7.14
C ALA A 99 8.64 2.34 6.79
N THR A 100 9.12 2.79 5.63
CA THR A 100 10.53 2.68 5.26
C THR A 100 11.36 3.69 6.06
N ALA A 101 12.61 3.33 6.35
CA ALA A 101 13.53 4.14 7.15
C ALA A 101 14.80 4.51 6.37
N ASP A 102 14.94 4.00 5.15
CA ASP A 102 16.10 4.18 4.29
C ASP A 102 15.70 4.06 2.81
N ALA A 103 16.69 4.13 1.93
CA ALA A 103 16.52 4.05 0.49
C ALA A 103 16.46 2.61 -0.06
N THR A 104 16.04 1.62 0.74
CA THR A 104 15.94 0.21 0.32
C THR A 104 14.62 -0.42 0.74
N LEU A 105 13.87 -0.95 -0.24
CA LEU A 105 12.59 -1.64 0.01
C LEU A 105 12.79 -3.16 -0.01
N SER A 106 12.99 -3.79 1.16
CA SER A 106 13.35 -5.22 1.20
C SER A 106 12.84 -6.02 2.40
N SER A 107 12.27 -5.38 3.40
CA SER A 107 11.98 -5.99 4.69
C SER A 107 10.50 -5.89 5.06
N THR A 108 10.16 -5.47 6.29
CA THR A 108 8.78 -5.22 6.73
C THR A 108 8.13 -4.05 6.00
N ASP A 109 8.90 -3.22 5.30
CA ASP A 109 8.42 -2.17 4.40
C ASP A 109 8.09 -2.70 2.99
N ALA A 110 8.39 -3.97 2.69
CA ALA A 110 8.08 -4.61 1.41
C ALA A 110 7.51 -6.04 1.57
N ASN A 111 7.02 -6.39 2.77
CA ASN A 111 6.56 -7.73 3.12
C ASN A 111 5.12 -8.06 2.69
N ILE A 112 4.41 -7.13 2.05
CA ILE A 112 3.02 -7.30 1.56
C ILE A 112 2.94 -7.09 0.04
N GLN A 113 3.82 -6.27 -0.51
CA GLN A 113 4.13 -6.24 -1.93
C GLN A 113 5.60 -5.87 -2.02
N ALA A 114 6.39 -6.69 -2.71
CA ALA A 114 7.82 -6.44 -2.88
C ALA A 114 8.08 -5.12 -3.62
N SER A 115 9.32 -4.62 -3.53
CA SER A 115 9.74 -3.46 -4.31
C SER A 115 9.37 -3.66 -5.78
N THR A 116 8.62 -2.71 -6.30
CA THR A 116 8.09 -2.73 -7.66
C THR A 116 8.46 -1.42 -8.32
N ALA A 117 9.19 -1.51 -9.42
CA ALA A 117 9.49 -0.34 -10.24
C ALA A 117 8.22 0.36 -10.69
N MET A 118 8.22 1.68 -10.54
CA MET A 118 7.34 2.54 -11.31
C MET A 118 7.78 2.42 -12.78
N LEU A 119 6.83 2.34 -13.71
CA LEU A 119 7.17 2.16 -15.13
C LEU A 119 7.91 3.40 -15.65
N ASP A 120 9.21 3.21 -15.85
CA ASP A 120 10.23 4.15 -16.34
C ASP A 120 10.27 4.17 -17.90
N PRO A 121 10.47 5.33 -18.54
CA PRO A 121 10.40 6.67 -17.97
C PRO A 121 8.97 7.16 -17.83
N PHE A 122 8.77 8.02 -16.83
CA PHE A 122 7.53 8.75 -16.66
C PHE A 122 7.39 9.72 -17.83
N VAL A 123 6.69 9.31 -18.88
CA VAL A 123 6.49 10.18 -20.04
C VAL A 123 5.67 11.40 -19.58
N ALA A 124 6.31 12.58 -19.58
CA ALA A 124 5.76 13.85 -19.11
C ALA A 124 5.39 13.90 -17.61
N GLY A 125 6.17 13.23 -16.75
CA GLY A 125 5.96 13.28 -15.28
C GLY A 125 4.76 12.48 -14.80
N VAL A 126 4.30 11.52 -15.62
CA VAL A 126 3.22 10.60 -15.29
C VAL A 126 3.70 9.16 -15.46
N GLY A 127 3.70 8.41 -14.37
CA GLY A 127 4.07 7.00 -14.33
C GLY A 127 2.86 6.11 -14.08
N THR A 128 3.07 4.80 -14.24
CA THR A 128 2.11 3.78 -13.83
C THR A 128 2.83 2.66 -13.10
N GLY A 129 2.11 1.83 -12.37
CA GLY A 129 2.71 0.72 -11.63
C GLY A 129 1.73 -0.42 -11.49
N SER A 130 2.21 -1.64 -11.69
CA SER A 130 1.47 -2.83 -11.30
C SER A 130 2.41 -3.83 -10.66
N GLY A 131 2.07 -4.28 -9.46
CA GLY A 131 2.79 -5.30 -8.74
C GLY A 131 1.87 -6.40 -8.23
N PHE A 132 2.48 -7.53 -7.91
CA PHE A 132 1.79 -8.67 -7.32
C PHE A 132 2.53 -9.13 -6.07
N PHE A 133 1.78 -9.60 -5.09
CA PHE A 133 2.33 -10.18 -3.88
C PHE A 133 2.75 -11.62 -4.06
N ALA A 134 4.01 -11.94 -3.77
CA ALA A 134 4.57 -13.25 -4.08
C ALA A 134 4.23 -14.38 -3.08
N ALA A 135 3.83 -14.13 -1.82
CA ALA A 135 3.62 -15.23 -0.86
C ALA A 135 2.75 -14.92 0.38
N GLY A 136 1.63 -15.62 0.55
CA GLY A 136 0.72 -15.53 1.71
C GLY A 136 1.40 -15.59 3.10
N ALA A 137 0.94 -14.76 4.04
CA ALA A 137 1.54 -14.65 5.38
C ALA A 137 0.51 -14.47 6.50
N ALA A 138 0.85 -14.95 7.70
CA ALA A 138 0.07 -14.78 8.92
C ALA A 138 0.56 -13.56 9.71
N TYR A 139 -0.37 -12.77 10.25
CA TYR A 139 -0.08 -11.59 11.06
C TYR A 139 -0.83 -11.67 12.39
N ASP A 140 -0.14 -11.35 13.48
CA ASP A 140 -0.71 -11.29 14.83
C ASP A 140 -0.85 -9.83 15.28
N GLY A 141 -1.99 -9.23 14.98
CA GLY A 141 -2.38 -7.89 15.44
C GLY A 141 -3.29 -7.92 16.67
N SER A 142 -3.19 -8.95 17.52
CA SER A 142 -4.12 -9.11 18.66
C SER A 142 -3.87 -8.14 19.82
N SER A 143 -2.63 -7.65 19.98
CA SER A 143 -2.26 -6.66 20.99
C SER A 143 -2.22 -5.23 20.46
N SER A 144 -1.96 -5.07 19.17
CA SER A 144 -1.92 -3.79 18.46
C SER A 144 -2.32 -4.02 17.01
N ALA A 145 -3.15 -3.13 16.47
CA ALA A 145 -3.53 -3.17 15.07
C ALA A 145 -2.28 -3.18 14.17
N ILE A 146 -2.32 -3.99 13.12
CA ILE A 146 -1.32 -3.94 12.06
C ILE A 146 -1.74 -2.86 11.08
N ASP A 147 -0.80 -2.02 10.71
CA ASP A 147 -0.99 -0.96 9.72
C ASP A 147 -0.36 -1.40 8.39
N LEU A 148 -0.84 -0.83 7.29
CA LEU A 148 -0.21 -0.94 5.98
C LEU A 148 0.30 0.41 5.53
N TYR A 149 1.50 0.41 4.99
CA TYR A 149 2.19 1.58 4.46
C TYR A 149 2.43 1.40 2.96
N LEU A 150 2.17 2.46 2.21
CA LEU A 150 2.74 2.66 0.87
C LEU A 150 4.10 3.31 1.07
N ASN A 151 5.16 2.57 0.72
CA ASN A 151 6.54 3.01 0.83
C ASN A 151 7.05 3.33 -0.56
N VAL A 152 7.83 4.41 -0.66
CA VAL A 152 8.28 4.98 -1.92
C VAL A 152 9.75 5.33 -1.81
N ILE A 153 10.51 5.00 -2.84
CA ILE A 153 11.85 5.53 -3.08
C ILE A 153 11.90 6.19 -4.45
N ILE A 154 12.68 7.26 -4.56
CA ILE A 154 13.04 7.94 -5.80
C ILE A 154 14.56 7.88 -5.92
N ASP A 155 15.05 7.53 -7.10
CA ASP A 155 16.48 7.34 -7.32
C ASP A 155 17.26 8.66 -7.15
N ASP A 156 18.45 8.56 -6.54
CA ASP A 156 19.31 9.70 -6.15
C ASP A 156 19.63 10.64 -7.31
N ALA A 157 19.89 10.07 -8.49
CA ALA A 157 20.28 10.84 -9.67
C ALA A 157 19.18 11.80 -10.16
N ASP A 158 17.95 11.59 -9.70
CA ASP A 158 16.77 12.28 -10.19
C ASP A 158 16.27 13.37 -9.25
N VAL A 159 16.94 13.63 -8.11
CA VAL A 159 16.52 14.66 -7.14
C VAL A 159 17.62 15.71 -6.94
N SER A 160 17.34 16.98 -7.28
CA SER A 160 18.41 17.97 -7.54
C SER A 160 18.78 18.95 -6.41
N ASP A 161 17.99 19.11 -5.35
CA ASP A 161 18.11 20.30 -4.48
C ASP A 161 18.11 20.04 -2.96
N GLY A 162 17.95 18.79 -2.52
CA GLY A 162 17.86 18.43 -1.11
C GLY A 162 16.52 18.76 -0.44
N ALA A 163 15.51 19.24 -1.18
CA ALA A 163 14.18 19.49 -0.65
C ALA A 163 13.28 18.25 -0.72
N SER A 164 12.25 18.19 0.13
CA SER A 164 11.29 17.09 0.11
C SER A 164 10.28 17.26 -1.03
N ASP A 165 10.03 16.18 -1.76
CA ASP A 165 9.06 16.13 -2.86
C ASP A 165 7.80 15.38 -2.46
N THR A 166 6.74 15.51 -3.27
CA THR A 166 5.51 14.73 -3.07
C THR A 166 5.18 13.92 -4.30
N VAL A 167 4.90 12.63 -4.08
CA VAL A 167 4.46 11.67 -5.10
C VAL A 167 2.98 11.34 -4.88
N LEU A 168 2.16 11.60 -5.90
CA LEU A 168 0.71 11.43 -5.89
C LEU A 168 0.32 10.12 -6.58
N PHE A 169 -0.30 9.22 -5.84
CA PHE A 169 -0.75 7.93 -6.35
C PHE A 169 -2.25 7.93 -6.68
N THR A 170 -2.59 7.46 -7.87
CA THR A 170 -3.97 7.22 -8.32
C THR A 170 -4.11 5.81 -8.87
N GLY A 171 -5.12 5.09 -8.41
CA GLY A 171 -5.40 3.73 -8.83
C GLY A 171 -5.97 2.89 -7.70
N LYS A 172 -5.61 1.61 -7.66
CA LYS A 172 -6.08 0.71 -6.62
C LYS A 172 -5.06 -0.32 -6.20
N TRP A 173 -5.23 -0.82 -4.99
CA TRP A 173 -4.60 -2.03 -4.51
C TRP A 173 -5.67 -2.96 -3.95
N GLU A 174 -5.65 -4.23 -4.34
CA GLU A 174 -6.66 -5.21 -3.96
C GLU A 174 -5.99 -6.39 -3.30
N PHE A 175 -6.45 -6.77 -2.11
CA PHE A 175 -5.88 -7.87 -1.35
C PHE A 175 -6.97 -8.71 -0.69
N SER A 176 -6.66 -9.98 -0.46
CA SER A 176 -7.61 -10.94 0.14
C SER A 176 -6.97 -11.71 1.27
N GLY A 177 -7.79 -12.09 2.24
CA GLY A 177 -7.34 -12.82 3.42
C GLY A 177 -8.49 -13.47 4.19
N VAL A 178 -8.15 -13.96 5.37
CA VAL A 178 -9.08 -14.50 6.35
C VAL A 178 -8.79 -13.93 7.73
N LEU A 179 -9.84 -13.47 8.41
CA LEU A 179 -9.76 -13.06 9.81
C LEU A 179 -9.84 -14.29 10.70
N TYR A 180 -8.93 -14.41 11.65
CA TYR A 180 -9.08 -15.39 12.72
C TYR A 180 -9.99 -14.79 13.78
N ARG A 181 -11.05 -15.51 14.15
CA ARG A 181 -11.95 -15.08 15.21
C ARG A 181 -11.19 -15.16 16.54
N GLN A 182 -11.18 -14.08 17.31
CA GLN A 182 -10.89 -14.20 18.74
C GLN A 182 -12.08 -14.95 19.36
N VAL A 183 -11.80 -16.09 19.98
CA VAL A 183 -12.76 -16.85 20.79
C VAL A 183 -12.81 -16.20 22.17
#